data_AF-A0A8T5HWT9-F1
#
_entry.id   AF-A0A8T5HWT9-F1
#
_cell.length_a   1.000
_cell.length_b   1.000
_cell.length_c   1.000
_cell.angle_alpha   90.00
_cell.angle_beta   90.00
_cell.angle_gamma   90.00
#
_symmetry.space_group_name_H-M   'P 1'
#
loop_
_entity.id
_entity.type
_entity.pdbx_description
1 polymer ?
#
loop_
_entity_poly.entity_id
_entity_poly.type
_entity_poly.pdbx_seq_one_letter_code
_entity_poly.pdbx_strand_id
1 'polypeptide(L)'
;MSKMIKKLLKKITGKKEEKKYPNRFLKHYYLHQDKLNKERRGSYSGRKKAGICVRCHHKAVSGIVFCDFHQKLQKGYNKKARGNK
;
A
#
# COMPACT_ATOMS: atom_id res chain seq x y z
N MET A 1 -8.49 46.27 -8.35
CA MET A 1 -7.57 45.17 -8.77
C MET A 1 -8.36 44.14 -9.58
N SER A 2 -8.08 44.00 -10.89
CA SER A 2 -8.86 43.18 -11.81
C SER A 2 -8.86 41.68 -11.44
N LYS A 3 -9.97 40.97 -11.70
CA LYS A 3 -10.19 39.54 -11.40
C LYS A 3 -9.10 38.66 -12.01
N MET A 4 -8.56 39.05 -13.17
CA MET A 4 -7.45 38.37 -13.83
C MET A 4 -6.14 38.48 -13.04
N ILE A 5 -5.84 39.65 -12.45
CA ILE A 5 -4.63 39.90 -11.68
C ILE A 5 -4.62 39.06 -10.39
N LYS A 6 -5.76 38.97 -9.70
CA LYS A 6 -5.92 38.08 -8.53
C LYS A 6 -5.70 36.60 -8.88
N LYS A 7 -6.17 36.16 -10.05
CA LYS A 7 -6.05 34.77 -10.51
C LYS A 7 -4.60 34.42 -10.89
N LEU A 8 -3.90 35.37 -11.52
CA LEU A 8 -2.49 35.24 -11.87
C LEU A 8 -1.61 35.17 -10.62
N LEU A 9 -1.85 36.08 -9.65
CA LEU A 9 -1.13 36.10 -8.38
C LEU A 9 -1.31 34.80 -7.60
N LYS A 10 -2.54 34.25 -7.51
CA LYS A 10 -2.80 32.97 -6.84
C LYS A 10 -2.09 31.77 -7.51
N LYS A 11 -1.74 31.87 -8.79
CA LYS A 11 -0.99 30.86 -9.54
C LYS A 11 0.52 30.96 -9.29
N ILE A 12 1.02 32.16 -9.02
CA ILE A 12 2.44 32.46 -8.74
C ILE A 12 2.76 32.28 -7.25
N THR A 13 1.86 32.71 -6.35
CA THR A 13 2.02 32.63 -4.88
C THR A 13 1.33 31.42 -4.26
N GLY A 14 0.66 30.61 -5.08
CA GLY A 14 0.02 29.38 -4.64
C GLY A 14 1.07 28.41 -4.11
N LYS A 15 1.29 28.43 -2.79
CA LYS A 15 2.04 27.39 -2.08
C LYS A 15 1.55 26.04 -2.61
N LYS A 16 2.43 25.26 -3.23
CA LYS A 16 2.15 23.85 -3.53
C LYS A 16 1.86 23.18 -2.20
N GLU A 17 0.59 22.96 -1.88
CA GLU A 17 0.23 22.14 -0.73
C GLU A 17 0.94 20.80 -0.90
N GLU A 18 1.81 20.48 0.05
CA GLU A 18 2.45 19.18 0.07
C GLU A 18 1.35 18.13 0.20
N LYS A 19 1.17 17.34 -0.86
CA LYS A 19 0.18 16.29 -0.84
C LYS A 19 0.62 15.27 0.21
N LYS A 20 -0.17 15.14 1.29
CA LYS A 20 0.02 14.13 2.36
C LYS A 20 0.28 12.72 1.82
N TYR A 21 -0.23 12.40 0.63
CA TYR A 21 -0.01 11.12 -0.03
C TYR A 21 0.54 11.31 -1.46
N PRO A 22 1.51 10.50 -1.90
CA PRO A 22 2.13 10.63 -3.22
C PRO A 22 1.15 10.41 -4.39
N ASN A 23 0.13 9.57 -4.19
CA ASN A 23 -0.89 9.30 -5.21
C ASN A 23 -2.23 8.87 -4.58
N ARG A 24 -3.29 8.84 -5.41
CA ARG A 24 -4.65 8.50 -4.97
C ARG A 24 -4.79 7.08 -4.42
N PHE A 25 -3.99 6.14 -4.90
CA PHE A 25 -4.04 4.74 -4.46
C PHE A 25 -3.44 4.57 -3.07
N LEU A 26 -2.30 5.21 -2.80
CA LEU A 26 -1.69 5.24 -1.47
C LEU A 26 -2.60 5.95 -0.46
N LYS A 27 -3.23 7.06 -0.86
CA LYS A 27 -4.24 7.73 -0.04
C LYS A 27 -5.34 6.75 0.37
N HIS A 28 -5.93 6.04 -0.59
CA HIS A 28 -6.98 5.05 -0.32
C HIS A 28 -6.47 3.93 0.60
N TYR A 29 -5.29 3.38 0.33
CA TYR A 29 -4.68 2.32 1.15
C TYR A 29 -4.56 2.73 2.62
N TYR A 30 -3.98 3.90 2.91
CA TYR A 30 -3.78 4.35 4.28
C TYR A 30 -5.08 4.76 4.98
N LEU A 31 -6.04 5.36 4.26
CA LEU A 31 -7.32 5.73 4.83
C LEU A 31 -8.21 4.53 5.20
N HIS A 32 -8.06 3.39 4.51
CA HIS A 32 -8.89 2.21 4.72
C HIS A 32 -8.10 1.00 5.24
N GLN A 33 -6.91 1.24 5.80
CA GLN A 33 -5.97 0.20 6.19
C GLN A 33 -6.58 -0.83 7.15
N ASP A 34 -7.38 -0.39 8.12
CA ASP A 34 -8.00 -1.28 9.10
C ASP A 34 -9.02 -2.22 8.48
N LYS A 35 -9.87 -1.71 7.59
CA LYS A 35 -10.83 -2.52 6.82
C LYS A 35 -10.10 -3.55 5.97
N LEU A 36 -9.08 -3.12 5.21
CA LEU A 36 -8.28 -4.00 4.36
C LEU A 36 -7.54 -5.09 5.17
N ASN A 37 -7.09 -4.76 6.38
CA ASN A 37 -6.44 -5.72 7.27
C ASN A 37 -7.46 -6.72 7.85
N LYS A 38 -8.67 -6.27 8.21
CA LYS A 38 -9.75 -7.14 8.68
C LYS A 38 -10.15 -8.15 7.60
N GLU A 39 -10.34 -7.70 6.36
CA GLU A 39 -10.64 -8.56 5.21
C GLU A 39 -9.52 -9.59 4.94
N ARG A 40 -8.25 -9.15 5.00
CA ARG A 40 -7.10 -10.05 4.85
C ARG A 40 -7.03 -11.10 5.96
N ARG A 41 -7.30 -10.73 7.21
CA ARG A 41 -7.33 -11.67 8.34
C ARG A 41 -8.47 -12.69 8.21
N GLY A 42 -9.67 -12.23 7.84
CA GLY A 42 -10.83 -13.10 7.68
C GLY A 42 -10.64 -14.17 6.59
N SER A 43 -9.98 -13.82 5.49
CA SER A 43 -9.71 -14.76 4.39
C SER A 43 -8.44 -15.60 4.57
N TYR A 44 -7.63 -15.35 5.60
CA TYR A 44 -6.30 -15.94 5.75
C TYR A 44 -6.33 -17.47 5.78
N SER A 45 -7.14 -18.05 6.68
CA SER A 45 -7.20 -19.50 6.88
C SER A 45 -7.74 -20.22 5.65
N GLY A 46 -8.73 -19.63 4.97
CA GLY A 46 -9.28 -20.16 3.72
C GLY A 46 -8.24 -20.17 2.60
N ARG A 47 -7.54 -19.04 2.41
CA ARG A 47 -6.49 -18.92 1.38
C ARG A 47 -5.32 -19.87 1.63
N LYS A 48 -4.89 -20.00 2.89
CA LYS A 48 -3.84 -20.95 3.29
C LYS A 48 -4.22 -22.39 2.92
N LYS A 49 -5.44 -22.83 3.26
CA LYS A 49 -5.93 -24.18 2.93
C LYS A 49 -6.05 -24.41 1.42
N ALA A 50 -6.48 -23.39 0.68
CA ALA A 50 -6.62 -23.45 -0.78
C ALA A 50 -5.28 -23.37 -1.55
N GLY A 51 -4.14 -23.21 -0.86
CA GLY A 51 -2.85 -23.01 -1.53
C GLY A 51 -2.77 -21.69 -2.31
N ILE A 52 -3.50 -20.66 -1.87
CA ILE A 52 -3.53 -19.32 -2.45
C ILE A 52 -2.69 -18.38 -1.58
N CYS A 53 -1.97 -17.45 -2.22
CA CYS A 53 -1.22 -16.43 -1.51
C CYS A 53 -2.12 -15.62 -0.57
N VAL A 54 -1.73 -15.44 0.68
CA VAL A 54 -2.55 -14.68 1.64
C VAL A 54 -2.59 -13.16 1.38
N ARG A 55 -1.73 -12.65 0.47
CA ARG A 55 -1.63 -11.22 0.12
C ARG A 55 -2.21 -10.84 -1.25
N CYS A 56 -2.40 -11.80 -2.14
CA CYS A 56 -2.97 -11.59 -3.48
C CYS A 56 -3.78 -12.82 -3.91
N HIS A 57 -4.16 -12.92 -5.18
CA HIS A 57 -4.97 -14.03 -5.69
C HIS A 57 -4.15 -15.08 -6.44
N HIS A 58 -2.82 -14.96 -6.47
CA HIS A 58 -1.94 -15.93 -7.12
C HIS A 58 -1.74 -17.19 -6.27
N LYS A 59 -1.40 -18.30 -6.93
CA LYS A 59 -1.05 -19.56 -6.28
C LYS A 59 0.15 -19.38 -5.34
N ALA A 60 0.06 -19.97 -4.16
CA ALA A 60 1.16 -20.01 -3.22
C ALA A 60 2.20 -21.06 -3.63
N VAL A 61 3.45 -20.84 -3.23
CA VAL A 61 4.51 -21.84 -3.39
C VAL A 61 4.22 -23.02 -2.45
N SER A 62 4.50 -24.25 -2.90
CA SER A 62 4.24 -25.46 -2.09
C SER A 62 4.90 -25.36 -0.71
N GLY A 63 4.13 -25.65 0.34
CA GLY A 63 4.58 -25.54 1.73
C GLY A 63 4.70 -24.09 2.27
N ILE A 64 4.34 -23.08 1.49
CA ILE A 64 4.51 -21.66 1.85
C ILE A 64 3.16 -20.92 1.68
N VAL A 65 2.93 -19.87 2.49
CA VAL A 65 1.68 -19.07 2.45
C VAL A 65 1.67 -17.94 1.43
N PHE A 66 2.78 -17.73 0.71
CA PHE A 66 2.97 -16.64 -0.25
C PHE A 66 3.24 -17.18 -1.66
N CYS A 67 2.89 -16.40 -2.69
CA CYS A 67 3.39 -16.61 -4.04
C CYS A 67 4.87 -16.21 -4.13
N ASP A 68 5.56 -16.60 -5.21
CA ASP A 68 6.99 -16.33 -5.41
C ASP A 68 7.35 -14.84 -5.23
N PHE A 69 6.57 -13.95 -5.84
CA PHE A 69 6.76 -12.50 -5.71
C PHE A 69 6.67 -12.02 -4.25
N HIS A 70 5.59 -12.37 -3.55
CA HIS A 70 5.41 -11.94 -2.15
C HIS A 70 6.39 -12.62 -1.20
N GLN A 71 6.85 -13.83 -1.53
CA GLN A 71 7.89 -14.51 -0.76
C GLN A 71 9.22 -13.76 -0.87
N LYS A 72 9.61 -13.30 -2.07
CA LYS A 72 10.82 -12.47 -2.26
C LYS A 72 10.75 -11.16 -1.46
N LEU A 73 9.61 -10.48 -1.49
CA LEU A 73 9.38 -9.28 -0.66
C LEU A 73 9.49 -9.60 0.84
N GLN A 74 8.86 -10.70 1.29
CA GLN A 74 8.91 -11.11 2.68
C GLN A 74 10.33 -11.44 3.15
N LYS A 75 11.16 -12.06 2.31
CA LYS A 75 12.59 -12.27 2.59
C LYS A 75 13.31 -10.93 2.82
N GLY A 76 13.04 -9.93 1.99
CA GLY A 76 13.58 -8.58 2.15
C GLY A 76 13.16 -7.92 3.47
N TYR A 77 11.88 -7.99 3.82
CA TYR A 77 11.38 -7.46 5.10
C TYR A 77 12.00 -8.18 6.30
N ASN A 78 12.10 -9.50 6.25
CA ASN A 78 12.72 -10.30 7.30
C ASN A 78 14.21 -9.98 7.47
N LYS A 79 14.93 -9.75 6.36
CA LYS A 79 16.35 -9.36 6.40
C LYS A 79 16.51 -8.00 7.10
N LYS A 80 15.71 -7.00 6.74
CA LYS A 80 15.74 -5.67 7.38
C LYS A 80 15.40 -5.75 8.88
N ALA A 81 14.37 -6.50 9.24
CA ALA A 81 13.96 -6.67 10.64
C ALA A 81 15.03 -7.38 11.49
N ARG A 82 15.82 -8.27 10.89
CA ARG A 82 16.87 -9.03 11.58
C ARG A 82 18.23 -8.34 11.57
N GLY A 83 18.51 -7.48 10.58
CA GLY A 83 19.77 -6.76 10.45
C GLY A 83 19.87 -5.49 11.30
N ASN A 84 18.77 -5.06 11.92
CA ASN A 84 18.73 -3.94 12.87
C ASN A 84 18.89 -4.40 14.34
N LYS A 85 19.53 -5.55 14.56
CA LYS A 85 19.93 -6.06 15.86
C LYS A 85 21.44 -6.02 15.95
#